data_AF-A0A3M1MD92-F1
#
_entry.id   AF-A0A3M1MD92-F1
#
_cell.length_a   1.000
_cell.length_b   1.000
_cell.length_c   1.000
_cell.angle_alpha   90.00
_cell.angle_beta   90.00
_cell.angle_gamma   90.00
#
_symmetry.space_group_name_H-M   'P 1'
#
loop_
_entity.id
_entity.type
_entity.pdbx_description
1 polymer ?
#
loop_
_entity_poly.entity_id
_entity_poly.type
_entity_poly.pdbx_seq_one_letter_code
_entity_poly.pdbx_strand_id
1 'polypeptide(L)'
;MAEPGKDTVERDDKTGTETTGHVWDGIRELDTPLPRWWLWTFYATIIWALIYTIAYPAWPMITRATSGVLGYSSRMELEEKLAEAEAAIKPIEEKIAAASFDEIKADESLSRFAKAGGAAIFRTYCAQCHGTGAAGTLGHYPNLRDDDWLWGGTPEAIETTITHGIRWAGDEETRSNDMPAFGDDEILSPAEI
;
A
#
# COMPACT_ATOMS: atom_id res chain seq x y z
N MET A 1 27.49 8.74 -51.81
CA MET A 1 27.59 7.30 -51.46
C MET A 1 28.98 7.12 -50.89
N ALA A 2 29.10 6.93 -49.57
CA ALA A 2 30.39 6.80 -48.90
C ALA A 2 31.01 5.42 -49.20
N GLU A 3 32.33 5.38 -49.41
CA GLU A 3 33.03 4.12 -49.72
C GLU A 3 32.96 3.14 -48.54
N PRO A 4 32.58 1.87 -48.77
CA PRO A 4 32.55 0.86 -47.72
C PRO A 4 33.96 0.38 -47.38
N GLY A 5 34.31 0.41 -46.09
CA GLY A 5 35.31 -0.49 -45.51
C GLY A 5 36.77 -0.17 -45.78
N LYS A 6 37.23 1.06 -45.49
CA LYS A 6 38.66 1.28 -45.25
C LYS A 6 38.94 1.08 -43.76
N ASP A 7 39.24 -0.16 -43.41
CA ASP A 7 39.68 -0.49 -42.06
C ASP A 7 41.09 0.08 -41.85
N THR A 8 41.16 1.31 -41.35
CA THR A 8 42.44 2.00 -41.13
C THR A 8 42.50 2.48 -39.69
N VAL A 9 43.47 1.92 -38.94
CA VAL A 9 43.83 2.40 -37.60
C VAL A 9 44.39 3.80 -37.76
N GLU A 10 43.70 4.77 -37.16
CA GLU A 10 44.06 6.19 -37.19
C GLU A 10 44.31 6.66 -35.76
N ARG A 11 45.25 7.59 -35.60
CA ARG A 11 45.59 8.14 -34.28
C ARG A 11 44.86 9.45 -34.08
N ASP A 12 44.05 9.53 -33.03
CA ASP A 12 43.28 10.74 -32.72
C ASP A 12 44.19 11.89 -32.25
N ASP A 13 44.01 13.07 -32.85
CA ASP A 13 44.86 14.24 -32.59
C ASP A 13 44.71 14.80 -31.17
N LYS A 14 43.56 14.62 -30.53
CA LYS A 14 43.27 15.21 -29.20
C LYS A 14 43.76 14.34 -28.06
N THR A 15 43.52 13.04 -28.16
CA THR A 15 43.81 12.05 -27.11
C THR A 15 45.09 11.26 -27.38
N GLY A 16 45.61 11.29 -28.62
CA GLY A 16 46.77 10.51 -29.03
C GLY A 16 46.53 8.99 -29.03
N THR A 17 45.27 8.55 -28.92
CA THR A 17 44.89 7.13 -28.87
C THR A 17 44.48 6.64 -30.24
N GLU A 18 44.79 5.38 -30.54
CA GLU A 18 44.45 4.74 -31.81
C GLU A 18 42.96 4.34 -31.85
N THR A 19 42.37 4.33 -33.05
CA THR A 19 41.01 3.83 -33.28
C THR A 19 40.99 2.32 -33.51
N THR A 20 39.84 1.67 -33.30
CA THR A 20 39.64 0.22 -33.49
C THR A 20 39.64 -0.22 -34.97
N GLY A 21 39.93 0.69 -35.90
CA GLY A 21 40.05 0.44 -37.33
C GLY A 21 38.75 0.52 -38.14
N HIS A 22 37.58 0.30 -37.53
CA HIS A 22 36.30 0.31 -38.25
C HIS A 22 35.57 1.65 -38.14
N VAL A 23 34.78 1.97 -39.17
CA VAL A 23 33.92 3.16 -39.21
C VAL A 23 32.46 2.75 -39.35
N TRP A 24 31.64 3.16 -38.39
CA TRP A 24 30.20 2.87 -38.34
C TRP A 24 29.42 4.16 -38.53
N ASP A 25 28.86 4.37 -39.73
CA ASP A 25 28.06 5.58 -40.05
C ASP A 25 28.78 6.90 -39.68
N GLY A 26 30.08 6.96 -39.98
CA GLY A 26 30.95 8.10 -39.65
C GLY A 26 31.44 8.16 -38.20
N ILE A 27 30.96 7.29 -37.30
CA ILE A 27 31.45 7.14 -35.93
C ILE A 27 32.62 6.15 -35.89
N ARG A 28 33.60 6.45 -35.05
CA ARG A 28 34.81 5.64 -34.80
C ARG A 28 34.99 5.45 -33.30
N GLU A 29 35.59 4.35 -32.89
CA GLU A 29 35.84 4.01 -31.49
C GLU A 29 37.32 4.12 -31.16
N LEU A 30 37.66 4.73 -30.02
CA LEU A 30 39.03 4.82 -29.51
C LEU A 30 39.36 3.58 -28.68
N ASP A 31 40.56 3.02 -28.88
CA ASP A 31 41.09 1.92 -28.06
C ASP A 31 41.78 2.45 -26.79
N THR A 32 40.98 3.13 -25.95
CA THR A 32 41.45 3.62 -24.65
C THR A 32 41.31 2.55 -23.57
N PRO A 33 42.29 2.38 -22.67
CA PRO A 33 42.12 1.50 -21.53
C PRO A 33 41.00 2.02 -20.62
N LEU A 34 40.25 1.10 -20.01
CA LEU A 34 39.18 1.45 -19.08
C LEU A 34 39.71 2.33 -17.93
N PRO A 35 38.96 3.37 -17.50
CA PRO A 35 39.37 4.21 -16.39
C PRO A 35 39.61 3.38 -15.12
N ARG A 36 40.77 3.57 -14.48
CA ARG A 36 41.14 2.76 -13.31
C ARG A 36 40.13 2.85 -12.17
N TRP A 37 39.57 4.05 -11.93
CA TRP A 37 38.53 4.24 -10.91
C TRP A 37 37.27 3.43 -11.22
N TRP A 38 36.89 3.33 -12.50
CA TRP A 38 35.73 2.56 -12.95
C TRP A 38 35.97 1.06 -12.71
N LEU A 39 37.18 0.56 -12.99
CA LEU A 39 37.55 -0.83 -12.69
C LEU A 39 37.50 -1.11 -11.18
N TRP A 40 38.01 -0.20 -10.34
CA TRP A 40 37.91 -0.36 -8.88
C TRP A 40 36.47 -0.43 -8.40
N THR A 41 35.60 0.45 -8.91
CA THR A 41 34.16 0.41 -8.59
C THR A 41 33.53 -0.90 -9.06
N PHE A 42 33.84 -1.36 -10.27
CA PHE A 42 33.33 -2.62 -10.82
C PHE A 42 33.76 -3.83 -9.96
N TYR A 43 35.03 -3.89 -9.54
CA TYR A 43 35.46 -4.97 -8.64
C TYR A 43 34.86 -4.84 -7.23
N ALA A 44 34.66 -3.63 -6.73
CA ALA A 44 34.01 -3.42 -5.44
C ALA A 44 32.56 -3.91 -5.44
N THR A 45 31.79 -3.71 -6.52
CA THR A 45 30.42 -4.24 -6.61
C THR A 45 30.39 -5.76 -6.70
N ILE A 46 31.36 -6.38 -7.37
CA ILE A 46 31.51 -7.85 -7.39
C ILE A 46 31.77 -8.38 -5.97
N ILE A 47 32.73 -7.77 -5.26
CA ILE A 47 33.05 -8.15 -3.87
C ILE A 47 31.81 -7.97 -2.98
N TRP A 48 31.10 -6.85 -3.13
CA TRP A 48 29.86 -6.60 -2.39
C TRP A 48 28.78 -7.64 -2.69
N ALA A 49 28.59 -8.01 -3.96
CA ALA A 49 27.61 -9.03 -4.35
C ALA A 49 27.93 -10.40 -3.73
N LEU A 50 29.21 -10.78 -3.68
CA LEU A 50 29.65 -12.02 -3.02
C LEU A 50 29.36 -11.99 -1.52
N ILE A 51 29.68 -10.88 -0.84
CA ILE A 51 29.39 -10.68 0.58
C ILE A 51 27.88 -10.75 0.83
N TYR A 52 27.07 -10.04 0.03
CA TYR A 52 25.63 -9.98 0.18
C TYR A 52 24.97 -11.35 0.00
N THR A 53 25.45 -12.12 -0.99
CA THR A 53 24.98 -13.48 -1.28
C THR A 53 25.24 -14.47 -0.13
N ILE A 54 26.33 -14.25 0.63
CA ILE A 54 26.66 -15.05 1.83
C ILE A 54 25.84 -14.56 3.03
N ALA A 55 25.66 -13.24 3.17
CA ALA A 55 24.95 -12.63 4.30
C ALA A 55 23.44 -12.92 4.30
N TYR A 56 22.80 -12.87 3.13
CA TYR A 56 21.35 -12.91 2.97
C TYR A 56 20.86 -14.11 2.15
N PRO A 57 19.54 -14.41 2.17
CA PRO A 57 18.95 -15.35 1.23
C PRO A 57 19.15 -14.92 -0.22
N ALA A 58 19.67 -15.82 -1.06
CA ALA A 58 20.10 -15.46 -2.42
C ALA A 58 19.80 -16.54 -3.46
N TRP A 59 20.24 -17.79 -3.24
CA TRP A 59 20.14 -18.83 -4.26
C TRP A 59 18.88 -19.67 -4.08
N PRO A 60 18.00 -19.78 -5.10
CA PRO A 60 16.84 -20.65 -5.04
C PRO A 60 17.29 -22.13 -5.19
N MET A 61 17.14 -22.92 -4.13
CA MET A 61 17.23 -24.39 -4.20
C MET A 61 15.86 -24.98 -4.56
N ILE A 62 15.82 -26.29 -4.79
CA ILE A 62 14.60 -27.02 -5.21
C ILE A 62 13.40 -26.76 -4.27
N THR A 63 13.63 -26.60 -2.97
CA THR A 63 12.57 -26.44 -1.96
C THR A 63 12.65 -25.16 -1.13
N ARG A 64 13.78 -24.44 -1.14
CA ARG A 64 13.99 -23.23 -0.34
C ARG A 64 15.14 -22.38 -0.89
N ALA A 65 15.18 -21.09 -0.57
CA ALA A 65 16.39 -20.30 -0.80
C ALA A 65 17.48 -20.65 0.24
N THR A 66 18.74 -20.29 -0.04
CA THR A 66 19.76 -20.19 1.02
C THR A 66 19.27 -19.23 2.12
N SER A 67 19.62 -19.45 3.38
CA SER A 67 19.21 -18.55 4.48
C SER A 67 20.20 -17.41 4.75
N GLY A 68 21.39 -17.50 4.15
CA GLY A 68 22.53 -16.65 4.53
C GLY A 68 23.06 -16.96 5.93
N VAL A 69 24.12 -16.24 6.34
CA VAL A 69 24.73 -16.38 7.68
C VAL A 69 24.06 -15.51 8.74
N LEU A 70 23.33 -14.47 8.34
CA LEU A 70 22.66 -13.55 9.27
C LEU A 70 21.28 -14.03 9.72
N GLY A 71 20.75 -15.10 9.11
CA GLY A 71 19.43 -15.64 9.46
C GLY A 71 18.25 -14.72 9.09
N TYR A 72 18.48 -13.70 8.25
CA TYR A 72 17.45 -12.76 7.83
C TYR A 72 16.35 -13.42 6.99
N SER A 73 15.10 -13.00 7.22
CA SER A 73 13.94 -13.34 6.40
C SER A 73 13.00 -12.14 6.37
N SER A 74 12.59 -11.70 5.18
CA SER A 74 11.63 -10.59 5.04
C SER A 74 10.28 -10.88 5.70
N ARG A 75 9.90 -12.16 5.79
CA ARG A 75 8.69 -12.58 6.51
C ARG A 75 8.85 -12.43 8.02
N MET A 76 10.01 -12.82 8.56
CA MET A 76 10.28 -12.66 9.99
C MET A 76 10.39 -11.18 10.38
N GLU A 77 11.03 -10.36 9.54
CA GLU A 77 11.09 -8.91 9.75
C GLU A 77 9.69 -8.28 9.76
N LEU A 78 8.80 -8.73 8.87
CA LEU A 78 7.41 -8.28 8.86
C LEU A 78 6.69 -8.68 10.15
N GLU A 79 6.81 -9.95 10.57
CA GLU A 79 6.21 -10.44 11.81
C GLU A 79 6.70 -9.66 13.03
N GLU A 80 8.00 -9.39 13.11
CA GLU A 80 8.60 -8.59 14.19
C GLU A 80 8.05 -7.15 14.20
N LYS A 81 8.02 -6.48 13.04
CA LYS A 81 7.51 -5.11 12.91
C LYS A 81 6.03 -5.00 13.24
N LEU A 82 5.23 -5.99 12.82
CA LEU A 82 3.80 -6.03 13.16
C LEU A 82 3.60 -6.27 14.66
N ALA A 83 4.37 -7.18 15.26
CA ALA A 83 4.30 -7.45 16.70
C ALA A 83 4.73 -6.24 17.53
N GLU A 84 5.77 -5.51 17.11
CA GLU A 84 6.20 -4.27 17.76
C GLU A 84 5.11 -3.20 17.69
N ALA A 85 4.51 -2.99 16.51
CA ALA A 85 3.43 -2.02 16.32
C ALA A 85 2.17 -2.39 17.12
N GLU A 86 1.78 -3.66 17.11
CA GLU A 86 0.66 -4.17 17.91
C GLU A 86 0.93 -3.95 19.41
N ALA A 87 2.11 -4.33 19.91
CA ALA A 87 2.47 -4.17 21.31
C ALA A 87 2.47 -2.70 21.76
N ALA A 88 2.83 -1.76 20.87
CA ALA A 88 2.82 -0.34 21.16
C ALA A 88 1.39 0.23 21.32
N ILE A 89 0.43 -0.29 20.55
CA ILE A 89 -0.94 0.24 20.49
C ILE A 89 -1.89 -0.49 21.45
N LYS A 90 -1.66 -1.79 21.66
CA LYS A 90 -2.50 -2.69 22.46
C LYS A 90 -2.93 -2.15 23.83
N PRO A 91 -2.08 -1.48 24.64
CA PRO A 91 -2.51 -0.96 25.93
C PRO A 91 -3.58 0.14 25.84
N ILE A 92 -3.62 0.89 24.74
CA ILE A 92 -4.64 1.92 24.50
C ILE A 92 -5.91 1.28 23.93
N GLU A 93 -5.76 0.33 23.01
CA GLU A 93 -6.90 -0.44 22.48
C GLU A 93 -7.65 -1.20 23.57
N GLU A 94 -6.94 -1.88 24.48
CA GLU A 94 -7.56 -2.58 25.61
C GLU A 94 -8.33 -1.63 26.53
N LYS A 95 -7.83 -0.40 26.73
CA LYS A 95 -8.55 0.63 27.50
C LYS A 95 -9.79 1.13 26.77
N ILE A 96 -9.72 1.30 25.46
CA ILE A 96 -10.87 1.73 24.64
C ILE A 96 -11.92 0.61 24.61
N ALA A 97 -11.52 -0.63 24.43
CA ALA A 97 -12.43 -1.78 24.39
C ALA A 97 -13.14 -2.03 25.72
N ALA A 98 -12.49 -1.72 26.85
CA ALA A 98 -13.07 -1.89 28.18
C ALA A 98 -13.94 -0.71 28.64
N ALA A 99 -13.78 0.47 28.03
CA ALA A 99 -14.48 1.69 28.43
C ALA A 99 -15.78 1.86 27.63
N SER A 100 -16.81 2.40 28.29
CA SER A 100 -18.02 2.87 27.62
C SER A 100 -17.74 4.10 26.76
N PHE A 101 -18.63 4.39 25.81
CA PHE A 101 -18.52 5.58 24.97
C PHE A 101 -18.41 6.89 25.78
N ASP A 102 -19.20 7.01 26.86
CA ASP A 102 -19.18 8.19 27.72
C ASP A 102 -17.87 8.34 28.49
N GLU A 103 -17.26 7.22 28.93
CA GLU A 103 -15.95 7.22 29.57
C GLU A 103 -14.84 7.63 28.59
N ILE A 104 -14.86 7.10 27.37
CA ILE A 104 -13.92 7.48 26.29
C ILE A 104 -14.07 8.96 25.94
N LYS A 105 -15.30 9.47 25.91
CA LYS A 105 -15.59 10.87 25.62
C LYS A 105 -15.12 11.81 26.73
N ALA A 106 -15.21 11.37 27.99
CA ALA A 106 -14.80 12.14 29.16
C ALA A 106 -13.27 12.18 29.36
N ASP A 107 -12.55 11.13 28.99
CA ASP A 107 -11.08 11.11 29.02
C ASP A 107 -10.49 11.76 27.77
N GLU A 108 -9.82 12.92 27.92
CA GLU A 108 -9.25 13.65 26.80
C GLU A 108 -8.20 12.83 26.02
N SER A 109 -7.42 12.00 26.71
CA SER A 109 -6.37 11.19 26.08
C SER A 109 -6.96 10.08 25.23
N LEU A 110 -7.96 9.36 25.76
CA LEU A 110 -8.67 8.31 25.04
C LEU A 110 -9.52 8.90 23.91
N SER A 111 -10.24 9.99 24.16
CA SER A 111 -11.04 10.68 23.14
C SER A 111 -10.19 11.12 21.95
N ARG A 112 -9.02 11.72 22.22
CA ARG A 112 -8.10 12.17 21.16
C ARG A 112 -7.58 10.99 20.35
N PHE A 113 -7.17 9.90 21.02
CA PHE A 113 -6.69 8.70 20.33
C PHE A 113 -7.79 8.06 19.49
N ALA A 114 -8.98 7.83 20.07
CA ALA A 114 -10.13 7.23 19.41
C ALA A 114 -10.56 8.05 18.18
N LYS A 115 -10.60 9.38 18.27
CA LYS A 115 -10.92 10.26 17.13
C LYS A 115 -9.84 10.20 16.04
N ALA A 116 -8.56 10.19 16.41
CA ALA A 116 -7.47 10.13 15.44
C ALA A 116 -7.44 8.78 14.70
N GLY A 117 -7.53 7.67 15.46
CA GLY A 117 -7.61 6.31 14.92
C GLY A 117 -8.88 6.10 14.09
N GLY A 118 -10.04 6.48 14.64
CA GLY A 118 -11.32 6.41 13.93
C GLY A 118 -11.34 7.23 12.64
N ALA A 119 -10.74 8.43 12.61
CA ALA A 119 -10.62 9.22 11.39
C ALA A 119 -9.68 8.58 10.35
N ALA A 120 -8.63 7.87 10.78
CA ALA A 120 -7.77 7.11 9.87
C ALA A 120 -8.51 5.90 9.27
N ILE A 121 -9.22 5.13 10.12
CA ILE A 121 -10.07 4.01 9.70
C ILE A 121 -11.16 4.50 8.72
N PHE A 122 -11.86 5.58 9.07
CA PHE A 122 -12.91 6.17 8.24
C PHE A 122 -12.41 6.51 6.83
N ARG A 123 -11.24 7.14 6.71
CA ARG A 123 -10.64 7.47 5.41
C ARG A 123 -10.28 6.24 4.58
N THR A 124 -9.88 5.15 5.23
CA THR A 124 -9.46 3.92 4.54
C THR A 124 -10.65 3.09 4.09
N TYR A 125 -11.70 2.99 4.90
CA TYR A 125 -12.78 2.00 4.69
C TYR A 125 -14.16 2.59 4.43
N CYS A 126 -14.44 3.84 4.81
CA CYS A 126 -15.79 4.42 4.78
C CYS A 126 -15.92 5.58 3.78
N ALA A 127 -14.85 6.35 3.59
CA ALA A 127 -14.86 7.58 2.82
C ALA A 127 -15.16 7.39 1.32
N GLN A 128 -14.98 6.17 0.80
CA GLN A 128 -15.31 5.83 -0.59
C GLN A 128 -16.81 5.95 -0.86
N CYS A 129 -17.66 5.66 0.13
CA CYS A 129 -19.12 5.73 0.03
C CYS A 129 -19.67 6.99 0.69
N HIS A 130 -19.22 7.30 1.90
CA HIS A 130 -19.73 8.44 2.68
C HIS A 130 -18.99 9.76 2.40
N GLY A 131 -18.02 9.75 1.49
CA GLY A 131 -17.19 10.91 1.16
C GLY A 131 -16.11 11.21 2.20
N THR A 132 -15.06 11.93 1.78
CA THR A 132 -13.94 12.32 2.65
C THR A 132 -14.36 13.19 3.84
N GLY A 133 -15.44 13.96 3.66
CA GLY A 133 -16.06 14.78 4.69
C GLY A 133 -17.26 14.13 5.37
N ALA A 134 -17.49 12.82 5.21
CA ALA A 134 -18.60 12.08 5.79
C ALA A 134 -20.02 12.60 5.45
N ALA A 135 -20.15 13.37 4.36
CA ALA A 135 -21.38 14.02 3.95
C ALA A 135 -22.32 13.13 3.11
N GLY A 136 -21.89 11.92 2.77
CA GLY A 136 -22.66 11.03 1.92
C GLY A 136 -22.74 11.48 0.46
N THR A 137 -23.61 10.82 -0.29
CA THR A 137 -23.99 11.19 -1.66
C THR A 137 -25.50 11.07 -1.76
N LEU A 138 -26.16 12.16 -2.19
CA LEU A 138 -27.62 12.23 -2.29
C LEU A 138 -28.18 11.05 -3.09
N GLY A 139 -29.18 10.36 -2.52
CA GLY A 139 -29.85 9.22 -3.15
C GLY A 139 -29.08 7.90 -3.12
N HIS A 140 -27.87 7.87 -2.55
CA HIS A 140 -27.03 6.65 -2.53
C HIS A 140 -26.50 6.30 -1.14
N TYR A 141 -25.79 7.23 -0.51
CA TYR A 141 -25.10 6.98 0.77
C TYR A 141 -25.46 8.08 1.77
N PRO A 142 -25.81 7.73 3.02
CA PRO A 142 -26.25 8.70 4.00
C PRO A 142 -25.12 9.64 4.43
N ASN A 143 -25.52 10.84 4.83
CA ASN A 143 -24.68 11.77 5.56
C ASN A 143 -24.50 11.25 6.99
N LEU A 144 -23.26 11.23 7.48
CA LEU A 144 -22.93 10.75 8.83
C LEU A 144 -22.59 11.89 9.79
N ARG A 145 -22.80 13.14 9.36
CA ARG A 145 -22.51 14.35 10.14
C ARG A 145 -23.75 15.10 10.62
N ASP A 146 -24.92 14.77 10.09
CA ASP A 146 -26.17 15.36 10.54
C ASP A 146 -26.78 14.52 11.67
N ASP A 147 -27.95 14.96 12.12
CA ASP A 147 -28.67 14.38 13.25
C ASP A 147 -29.75 13.37 12.80
N ASP A 148 -29.82 13.05 11.50
CA ASP A 148 -30.84 12.18 10.91
C ASP A 148 -30.32 10.76 10.69
N TRP A 149 -30.70 9.84 11.57
CA TRP A 149 -30.20 8.47 11.58
C TRP A 149 -31.28 7.43 11.27
N LEU A 150 -31.20 6.79 10.09
CA LEU A 150 -32.16 5.76 9.64
C LEU A 150 -32.28 4.58 10.62
N TRP A 151 -31.18 4.20 11.27
CA TRP A 151 -31.10 3.03 12.14
C TRP A 151 -30.80 3.38 13.61
N GLY A 152 -30.96 4.65 13.97
CA GLY A 152 -30.64 5.20 15.30
C GLY A 152 -29.23 5.80 15.38
N GLY A 153 -29.13 6.95 16.05
CA GLY A 153 -27.88 7.73 16.18
C GLY A 153 -27.19 7.58 17.54
N THR A 154 -27.61 6.62 18.37
CA THR A 154 -26.88 6.32 19.62
C THR A 154 -25.58 5.58 19.30
N PRO A 155 -24.54 5.68 20.14
CA PRO A 155 -23.28 4.98 19.93
C PRO A 155 -23.46 3.48 19.67
N GLU A 156 -24.35 2.84 20.42
CA GLU A 156 -24.65 1.41 20.31
C GLU A 156 -25.33 1.10 18.97
N ALA A 157 -26.29 1.94 18.55
CA ALA A 157 -26.99 1.74 17.28
C ALA A 157 -26.06 1.90 16.07
N ILE A 158 -25.11 2.85 16.15
CA ILE A 158 -24.06 3.06 15.15
C ILE A 158 -23.09 1.87 15.13
N GLU A 159 -22.62 1.41 16.30
CA GLU A 159 -21.76 0.25 16.43
C GLU A 159 -22.40 -1.00 15.82
N THR A 160 -23.68 -1.27 16.13
CA THR A 160 -24.42 -2.39 15.53
C THR A 160 -24.41 -2.31 14.00
N THR A 161 -24.59 -1.10 13.44
CA THR A 161 -24.59 -0.89 11.98
C THR A 161 -23.21 -1.14 11.38
N ILE A 162 -22.14 -0.77 12.07
CA ILE A 162 -20.76 -0.98 11.61
C ILE A 162 -20.38 -2.47 11.70
N THR A 163 -20.77 -3.16 12.77
CA THR A 163 -20.38 -4.55 13.05
C THR A 163 -21.18 -5.54 12.20
N HIS A 164 -22.49 -5.36 12.09
CA HIS A 164 -23.40 -6.34 11.45
C HIS A 164 -23.89 -5.92 10.06
N GLY A 165 -23.60 -4.67 9.67
CA GLY A 165 -23.97 -4.13 8.37
C GLY A 165 -25.49 -4.03 8.16
N ILE A 166 -25.85 -3.87 6.89
CA ILE A 166 -27.24 -3.77 6.42
C ILE A 166 -27.44 -4.79 5.32
N ARG A 167 -28.49 -5.60 5.42
CA ARG A 167 -28.90 -6.62 4.43
C ARG A 167 -27.81 -7.66 4.14
N TRP A 168 -27.06 -8.05 5.16
CA TRP A 168 -26.03 -9.07 5.00
C TRP A 168 -26.55 -10.45 5.42
N ALA A 169 -26.75 -11.34 4.44
CA ALA A 169 -27.30 -12.68 4.69
C ALA A 169 -26.43 -13.59 5.59
N GLY A 170 -25.18 -13.20 5.87
CA GLY A 170 -24.27 -13.96 6.72
C GLY A 170 -24.39 -13.70 8.21
N ASP A 171 -25.26 -12.77 8.63
CA ASP A 171 -25.38 -12.33 10.02
C ASP A 171 -26.84 -12.08 10.40
N GLU A 172 -27.28 -12.76 11.46
CA GLU A 172 -28.66 -12.69 11.96
C GLU A 172 -28.96 -11.34 12.63
N GLU A 173 -27.93 -10.62 13.08
CA GLU A 173 -28.04 -9.30 13.70
C GLU A 173 -27.95 -8.15 12.68
N THR A 174 -27.82 -8.48 11.38
CA THR A 174 -27.79 -7.47 10.31
C THR A 174 -29.07 -6.63 10.31
N ARG A 175 -28.94 -5.35 9.99
CA ARG A 175 -30.10 -4.48 9.85
C ARG A 175 -30.81 -4.74 8.53
N SER A 176 -32.14 -4.73 8.53
CA SER A 176 -32.92 -4.71 7.29
C SER A 176 -33.57 -3.35 7.07
N ASN A 177 -33.74 -2.96 5.82
CA ASN A 177 -34.53 -1.80 5.42
C ASN A 177 -35.08 -2.01 4.02
N ASP A 178 -36.29 -2.56 3.93
CA ASP A 178 -37.01 -2.83 2.68
C ASP A 178 -37.91 -1.65 2.26
N MET A 179 -37.66 -1.14 1.05
CA MET A 179 -38.60 -0.29 0.33
C MET A 179 -39.17 -1.12 -0.82
N PRO A 180 -40.36 -1.74 -0.65
CA PRO A 180 -40.99 -2.55 -1.68
C PRO A 180 -41.24 -1.75 -2.95
N ALA A 181 -41.31 -2.44 -4.09
CA ALA A 181 -41.68 -1.81 -5.34
C ALA A 181 -43.20 -1.69 -5.40
N PHE A 182 -43.78 -0.77 -4.61
CA PHE A 182 -45.22 -0.70 -4.34
C PHE A 182 -46.12 -0.75 -5.59
N GLY A 183 -45.66 -0.21 -6.73
CA GLY A 183 -46.38 -0.28 -8.01
C GLY A 183 -46.21 -1.60 -8.74
N ASP A 184 -44.97 -2.06 -8.93
CA ASP A 184 -44.66 -3.30 -9.65
C ASP A 184 -45.16 -4.54 -8.89
N ASP A 185 -45.16 -4.47 -7.55
CA ASP A 185 -45.69 -5.51 -6.66
C ASP A 185 -47.23 -5.42 -6.49
N GLU A 186 -47.90 -4.48 -7.18
CA GLU A 186 -49.34 -4.22 -7.11
C GLU A 186 -49.88 -3.99 -5.68
N ILE A 187 -49.02 -3.51 -4.77
CA ILE A 187 -49.39 -3.19 -3.38
C ILE A 187 -50.22 -1.90 -3.33
N LEU A 188 -49.89 -0.93 -4.19
CA LEU A 188 -50.60 0.33 -4.35
C LEU A 188 -50.97 0.54 -5.83
N SER A 189 -52.08 1.21 -6.09
CA SER A 189 -52.48 1.58 -7.45
C SER A 189 -51.64 2.74 -7.98
N PRO A 190 -51.58 2.95 -9.32
CA PRO A 190 -50.85 4.07 -9.90
C PRO A 190 -51.35 5.47 -9.47
N ALA A 191 -52.56 5.57 -8.92
CA ALA A 191 -53.10 6.82 -8.38
C ALA A 191 -52.66 7.09 -6.93
N GLU A 192 -52.11 6.08 -6.24
CA GLU A 192 -51.67 6.12 -4.85
C GLU A 192 -50.15 6.28 -4.70
N ILE A 193 -49.39 6.22 -5.80
CA ILE A 193 -47.92 6.34 -5.90
C ILE A 193 -47.55 7.71 -6.47
#